data_AF-A0A840V180-F1
#
_entry.id   AF-A0A840V180-F1
#
_cell.length_a   1.000
_cell.length_b   1.000
_cell.length_c   1.000
_cell.angle_alpha   90.00
_cell.angle_beta   90.00
_cell.angle_gamma   90.00
#
_symmetry.space_group_name_H-M   'P 1'
#
loop_
_entity.id
_entity.type
_entity.pdbx_description
1 polymer ?
#
loop_
_entity_poly.entity_id
_entity_poly.type
_entity_poly.pdbx_seq_one_letter_code
_entity_poly.pdbx_strand_id
1 'polypeptide(L)'
;MSDRKIQQILKKINYLEAEVEIQKQILFSIPSDNTGEIENTLRVIAARKGDIEGLRRQINDLDPKEFARIVAFEQASARFMAIGAENTFTDLFYRQADQECGLRLADGTAIDCLVKGRDAKGGWTALTIDGEVLQFSRDQVVEPAEINSQNQSHPH
;
A
#
# COMPACT_ATOMS: atom_id res chain seq x y z
N MET A 1 7.88 19.19 -16.70
CA MET A 1 6.73 20.01 -16.22
C MET A 1 5.52 19.15 -15.83
N SER A 2 5.29 18.02 -16.49
CA SER A 2 4.27 17.01 -16.13
C SER A 2 4.39 16.50 -14.69
N ASP A 3 5.60 16.16 -14.24
CA ASP A 3 5.81 15.48 -12.94
C ASP A 3 5.30 16.29 -11.74
N ARG A 4 5.58 17.59 -11.69
CA ARG A 4 5.09 18.45 -10.60
C ARG A 4 3.56 18.51 -10.59
N LYS A 5 2.92 18.48 -11.77
CA LYS A 5 1.47 18.49 -11.92
C LYS A 5 0.88 17.13 -11.49
N ILE A 6 1.48 16.02 -11.90
CA ILE A 6 1.10 14.67 -11.47
C ILE A 6 1.22 14.55 -9.94
N GLN A 7 2.33 15.01 -9.35
CA GLN A 7 2.53 15.02 -7.90
C GLN A 7 1.49 15.86 -7.16
N GLN A 8 1.06 16.99 -7.73
CA GLN A 8 -0.04 17.78 -7.17
C GLN A 8 -1.38 17.07 -7.28
N ILE A 9 -1.64 16.36 -8.37
CA ILE A 9 -2.87 15.57 -8.54
C ILE A 9 -2.88 14.41 -7.55
N LEU A 10 -1.79 13.67 -7.40
CA LEU A 10 -1.64 12.59 -6.42
C LEU A 10 -1.88 13.07 -5.00
N LYS A 11 -1.32 14.22 -4.60
CA LYS A 11 -1.60 14.83 -3.28
C LYS A 11 -3.08 15.11 -3.07
N LYS A 12 -3.79 15.57 -4.10
CA LYS A 12 -5.24 15.80 -4.03
C LYS A 12 -6.01 14.49 -3.92
N ILE A 13 -5.62 13.46 -4.68
CA ILE A 13 -6.20 12.12 -4.57
C ILE A 13 -6.07 11.62 -3.12
N ASN A 14 -4.87 11.65 -2.55
CA ASN A 14 -4.64 11.19 -1.17
C ASN A 14 -5.52 11.93 -0.14
N TYR A 15 -5.72 13.24 -0.31
CA TYR A 15 -6.61 14.01 0.56
C TYR A 15 -8.06 13.55 0.45
N LEU A 16 -8.56 13.35 -0.78
CA LEU A 16 -9.93 12.88 -1.02
C LEU A 16 -10.13 11.45 -0.52
N GLU A 17 -9.12 10.59 -0.64
CA GLU A 17 -9.15 9.22 -0.09
C GLU A 17 -9.23 9.23 1.43
N ALA A 18 -8.47 10.08 2.11
CA ALA A 18 -8.57 10.27 3.55
C ALA A 18 -9.95 10.81 3.97
N GLU A 19 -10.51 11.76 3.23
CA GLU A 19 -11.87 12.26 3.47
C GLU A 19 -12.91 11.15 3.29
N VAL A 20 -12.80 10.32 2.25
CA VAL A 20 -13.67 9.16 2.05
C VAL A 20 -13.60 8.20 3.23
N GLU A 21 -12.41 7.93 3.76
CA GLU A 21 -12.26 7.04 4.91
C GLU A 21 -12.91 7.61 6.18
N ILE A 22 -12.77 8.92 6.42
CA ILE A 22 -13.48 9.62 7.50
C ILE A 22 -15.00 9.48 7.33
N GLN A 23 -15.51 9.67 6.11
CA GLN A 23 -16.96 9.53 5.84
C GLN A 23 -17.46 8.10 6.04
N LYS A 24 -16.64 7.07 5.77
CA LYS A 24 -17.00 5.68 6.10
C LYS A 24 -17.11 5.48 7.62
N GLN A 25 -16.18 6.04 8.40
CA GLN A 25 -16.25 5.96 9.85
C GLN A 25 -17.49 6.66 10.40
N ILE A 26 -17.84 7.84 9.85
CA ILE A 26 -19.09 8.53 10.15
C ILE A 26 -20.27 7.63 9.81
N LEU A 27 -20.30 7.05 8.62
CA LEU A 27 -21.38 6.15 8.17
C LEU A 27 -21.63 5.00 9.17
N PHE A 28 -20.57 4.38 9.69
CA PHE A 28 -20.70 3.31 10.69
C PHE A 28 -21.21 3.79 12.06
N SER A 29 -21.09 5.09 12.36
CA SER A 29 -21.57 5.69 13.62
C SER A 29 -23.02 6.15 13.58
N ILE A 30 -23.64 6.25 12.38
CA ILE A 30 -25.01 6.71 12.23
C ILE A 30 -25.99 5.62 12.71
N PRO A 31 -26.96 5.95 13.58
CA PRO A 31 -28.03 5.03 13.96
C PRO A 31 -28.79 4.48 12.75
N SER A 32 -29.08 3.18 12.75
CA SER A 32 -29.68 2.49 11.59
C SER A 32 -31.07 2.98 11.19
N ASP A 33 -31.80 3.62 12.11
CA ASP A 33 -33.10 4.24 11.88
C ASP A 33 -32.99 5.62 11.21
N ASN A 34 -31.82 6.25 11.22
CA ASN A 34 -31.56 7.54 10.59
C ASN A 34 -31.13 7.37 9.12
N THR A 35 -32.06 6.88 8.32
CA THR A 35 -31.87 6.61 6.88
C THR A 35 -31.47 7.85 6.08
N GLY A 36 -31.98 9.04 6.43
CA GLY A 36 -31.65 10.28 5.71
C GLY A 36 -30.18 10.68 5.84
N GLU A 37 -29.59 10.53 7.04
CA GLU A 37 -28.17 10.84 7.26
C GLU A 37 -27.26 9.78 6.62
N ILE A 38 -27.68 8.50 6.63
CA ILE A 38 -27.02 7.42 5.89
C ILE A 38 -26.97 7.76 4.40
N GLU A 39 -28.10 8.11 3.78
CA GLU A 39 -28.16 8.46 2.36
C GLU A 39 -27.30 9.68 2.01
N ASN A 40 -27.31 10.70 2.86
CA ASN A 40 -26.49 11.89 2.66
C ASN A 40 -24.99 11.55 2.70
N THR A 41 -24.58 10.76 3.69
CA THR A 41 -23.17 10.34 3.85
C THR A 41 -22.71 9.48 2.68
N LEU A 42 -23.55 8.54 2.23
CA LEU A 42 -23.30 7.74 1.02
C LEU A 42 -23.14 8.60 -0.23
N ARG A 43 -23.94 9.67 -0.36
CA ARG A 43 -23.83 10.61 -1.49
C ARG A 43 -22.51 11.37 -1.47
N VAL A 44 -22.06 11.82 -0.30
CA VAL A 44 -20.75 12.48 -0.15
C VAL A 44 -19.62 11.51 -0.53
N ILE A 45 -19.66 10.28 -0.04
CA ILE A 45 -18.69 9.23 -0.40
C ILE A 45 -18.67 9.01 -1.92
N ALA A 46 -19.84 8.88 -2.54
CA ALA A 46 -19.95 8.66 -3.98
C ALA A 46 -19.39 9.85 -4.79
N ALA A 47 -19.68 11.08 -4.38
CA ALA A 47 -19.15 12.28 -5.02
C ALA A 47 -17.61 12.32 -4.95
N ARG A 48 -17.03 12.07 -3.78
CA ARG A 48 -15.56 12.05 -3.60
C ARG A 48 -14.87 10.95 -4.40
N LYS A 49 -15.49 9.77 -4.49
CA LYS A 49 -15.02 8.71 -5.39
C LYS A 49 -15.04 9.16 -6.85
N GLY A 50 -16.10 9.86 -7.28
CA GLY A 50 -16.17 10.45 -8.61
C GLY A 50 -15.06 11.47 -8.88
N ASP A 51 -14.75 12.32 -7.89
CA ASP A 51 -13.65 13.30 -7.98
C ASP A 51 -12.28 12.60 -8.13
N ILE A 52 -12.03 11.53 -7.36
CA ILE A 52 -10.81 10.71 -7.46
C ILE A 52 -10.67 10.10 -8.86
N GLU A 53 -11.73 9.49 -9.39
CA GLU A 53 -11.72 8.92 -10.75
C GLU A 53 -11.50 9.99 -11.83
N GLY A 54 -12.01 11.21 -11.62
CA GLY A 54 -11.72 12.35 -12.49
C GLY A 54 -10.25 12.76 -12.47
N LEU A 55 -9.61 12.74 -11.29
CA LEU A 55 -8.19 13.05 -11.14
C LEU A 55 -7.29 11.93 -11.70
N ARG A 56 -7.66 10.66 -11.51
CA ARG A 56 -6.96 9.50 -12.10
C ARG A 56 -6.93 9.58 -13.63
N ARG A 57 -8.06 9.91 -14.26
CA ARG A 57 -8.13 10.17 -15.71
C ARG A 57 -7.23 11.31 -16.15
N GLN A 58 -7.16 12.41 -15.39
CA GLN A 58 -6.23 13.49 -15.69
C GLN A 58 -4.77 13.07 -15.64
N ILE A 59 -4.37 12.17 -14.72
CA ILE A 59 -3.01 11.61 -14.73
C ILE A 59 -2.79 10.80 -16.02
N ASN A 60 -3.72 9.93 -16.38
CA ASN A 60 -3.63 9.13 -17.60
C ASN A 60 -3.51 9.99 -18.87
N ASP A 61 -4.29 11.08 -18.96
CA ASP A 61 -4.24 11.99 -20.11
C ASP A 61 -2.93 12.79 -20.17
N LEU A 62 -2.29 13.06 -19.02
CA LEU A 62 -1.02 13.76 -18.94
C LEU A 62 0.18 12.85 -19.18
N ASP A 63 0.15 11.64 -18.62
CA ASP A 63 1.20 10.63 -18.73
C ASP A 63 0.62 9.22 -18.53
N PRO A 64 0.26 8.53 -19.62
CA PRO A 64 -0.27 7.17 -19.55
C PRO A 64 0.71 6.14 -18.96
N LYS A 65 2.03 6.36 -19.11
CA LYS A 65 3.05 5.44 -18.59
C LYS A 65 3.14 5.56 -17.08
N GLU A 66 3.18 6.78 -16.57
CA GLU A 66 3.18 7.01 -15.12
C GLU A 66 1.86 6.55 -14.50
N PHE A 67 0.72 6.77 -15.17
CA PHE A 67 -0.56 6.22 -14.73
C PHE A 67 -0.54 4.69 -14.64
N ALA A 68 -0.07 4.00 -15.69
CA ALA A 68 0.04 2.55 -15.69
C ALA A 68 0.96 2.04 -14.57
N ARG A 69 2.06 2.76 -14.31
CA ARG A 69 2.97 2.46 -13.21
C ARG A 69 2.29 2.60 -11.85
N ILE A 70 1.57 3.70 -11.60
CA ILE A 70 0.79 3.91 -10.36
C ILE A 70 -0.21 2.77 -10.16
N VAL A 71 -0.99 2.42 -11.20
CA VAL A 71 -1.97 1.33 -11.13
C VAL A 71 -1.30 -0.01 -10.81
N ALA A 72 -0.14 -0.30 -11.41
CA ALA A 72 0.61 -1.51 -11.11
C ALA A 72 1.03 -1.56 -9.63
N PHE A 73 1.53 -0.46 -9.07
CA PHE A 73 1.87 -0.38 -7.63
C PHE A 73 0.66 -0.56 -6.72
N GLU A 74 -0.49 0.04 -7.06
CA GLU A 74 -1.73 -0.13 -6.28
C GLU A 74 -2.16 -1.61 -6.25
N GLN A 75 -2.13 -2.28 -7.42
CA GLN A 75 -2.47 -3.69 -7.53
C GLN A 75 -1.48 -4.58 -6.77
N ALA A 76 -0.18 -4.29 -6.89
CA ALA A 76 0.86 -5.01 -6.18
C ALA A 76 0.74 -4.85 -4.66
N SER A 77 0.46 -3.64 -4.18
CA SER A 77 0.20 -3.37 -2.77
C SER A 77 -1.03 -4.13 -2.26
N ALA A 78 -2.13 -4.11 -3.03
CA ALA A 78 -3.34 -4.86 -2.69
C ALA A 78 -3.07 -6.38 -2.62
N ARG A 79 -2.30 -6.92 -3.57
CA ARG A 79 -1.91 -8.33 -3.58
C ARG A 79 -1.01 -8.68 -2.40
N PHE A 80 -0.04 -7.84 -2.06
CA PHE A 80 0.82 -8.03 -0.88
C PHE A 80 -0.02 -8.11 0.40
N MET A 81 -0.98 -7.19 0.57
CA MET A 81 -1.89 -7.20 1.71
C MET A 81 -2.80 -8.42 1.74
N ALA A 82 -3.31 -8.87 0.60
CA ALA A 82 -4.12 -10.09 0.50
C ALA A 82 -3.32 -11.33 0.93
N ILE A 83 -2.07 -11.46 0.47
CA ILE A 83 -1.17 -12.55 0.89
C ILE A 83 -0.92 -12.49 2.40
N GLY A 84 -0.70 -11.30 2.96
CA GLY A 84 -0.51 -11.12 4.40
C GLY A 84 -1.77 -11.44 5.24
N ALA A 85 -2.96 -11.25 4.67
CA ALA A 85 -4.21 -11.66 5.32
C ALA A 85 -4.40 -13.19 5.29
N GLU A 86 -4.00 -13.85 4.19
CA GLU A 86 -4.05 -15.32 4.04
C GLU A 86 -2.94 -16.02 4.83
N ASN A 87 -1.74 -15.43 4.85
CA ASN A 87 -0.52 -15.94 5.47
C ASN A 87 0.01 -14.86 6.42
N THR A 88 -0.62 -14.76 7.59
CA THR A 88 -0.30 -13.74 8.60
C THR A 88 1.20 -13.54 8.76
N PHE A 89 1.67 -12.36 8.36
CA PHE A 89 3.06 -11.98 8.50
C PHE A 89 3.40 -11.80 9.98
N THR A 90 4.46 -12.46 10.43
CA THR A 90 5.01 -12.33 11.78
C THR A 90 6.03 -11.21 11.86
N ASP A 91 6.69 -10.90 10.75
CA ASP A 91 7.70 -9.86 10.65
C ASP A 91 7.49 -9.04 9.37
N LEU A 92 7.67 -7.73 9.48
CA LEU A 92 7.59 -6.78 8.36
C LEU A 92 8.83 -5.88 8.37
N PHE A 93 9.42 -5.71 7.19
CA PHE A 93 10.59 -4.88 6.97
C PHE A 93 10.29 -3.92 5.83
N TYR A 94 10.53 -2.64 6.05
CA TYR A 94 10.20 -1.58 5.10
C TYR A 94 11.47 -0.84 4.72
N ARG A 95 11.53 -0.36 3.47
CA ARG A 95 12.57 0.57 3.06
C ARG A 95 12.39 1.90 3.79
N GLN A 96 13.43 2.37 4.46
CA GLN A 96 13.49 3.69 5.09
C GLN A 96 14.50 4.58 4.36
N ALA A 97 14.62 5.84 4.77
CA ALA A 97 15.54 6.78 4.13
C ALA A 97 17.01 6.39 4.30
N ASP A 98 17.33 5.68 5.38
CA ASP A 98 18.66 5.25 5.81
C ASP A 98 18.84 3.71 5.80
N GLN A 99 17.76 2.96 5.56
CA GLN A 99 17.77 1.51 5.52
C GLN A 99 17.21 0.98 4.19
N GLU A 100 18.03 0.25 3.46
CA GLU A 100 17.60 -0.46 2.24
C GLU A 100 16.77 -1.70 2.62
N CYS A 101 15.70 -1.95 1.88
CA CYS A 101 14.99 -3.23 1.93
C CYS A 101 15.56 -4.10 0.81
N GLY A 102 16.20 -5.20 1.19
CA GLY A 102 16.72 -6.19 0.25
C GLY A 102 16.42 -7.61 0.72
N LEU A 103 16.24 -8.53 -0.22
CA LEU A 103 16.09 -9.96 0.05
C LEU A 103 17.12 -10.73 -0.78
N ARG A 104 17.92 -11.57 -0.12
CA ARG A 104 18.98 -12.35 -0.79
C ARG A 104 18.55 -13.81 -0.91
N LEU A 105 18.58 -14.33 -2.12
CA LEU A 105 18.23 -15.71 -2.43
C LEU A 105 19.44 -16.65 -2.28
N ALA A 106 19.17 -17.95 -2.13
CA ALA A 106 20.18 -18.99 -1.99
C ALA A 106 21.10 -19.15 -3.20
N ASP A 107 20.64 -18.74 -4.38
CA ASP A 107 21.45 -18.71 -5.60
C ASP A 107 22.35 -17.47 -5.71
N GLY A 108 22.30 -16.56 -4.72
CA GLY A 108 23.06 -15.32 -4.69
C GLY A 108 22.33 -14.11 -5.28
N THR A 109 21.12 -14.29 -5.84
CA THR A 109 20.30 -13.18 -6.36
C THR A 109 19.92 -12.23 -5.22
N ALA A 110 20.02 -10.93 -5.47
CA ALA A 110 19.55 -9.90 -4.55
C ALA A 110 18.33 -9.18 -5.16
N ILE A 111 17.29 -8.99 -4.35
CA ILE A 111 16.04 -8.36 -4.74
C ILE A 111 15.84 -7.11 -3.91
N ASP A 112 15.76 -5.96 -4.58
CA ASP A 112 15.41 -4.70 -3.93
C ASP A 112 13.90 -4.60 -3.71
N CYS A 113 13.52 -4.27 -2.48
CA CYS A 113 12.13 -4.14 -2.08
C CYS A 113 11.77 -2.76 -1.56
N LEU A 114 10.46 -2.49 -1.54
CA LEU A 114 9.84 -1.44 -0.75
C LEU A 114 9.43 -1.98 0.61
N VAL A 115 8.90 -3.21 0.63
CA VAL A 115 8.53 -3.92 1.85
C VAL A 115 8.71 -5.42 1.63
N LYS A 116 9.15 -6.14 2.66
CA LYS A 116 9.13 -7.60 2.72
C LYS A 116 8.47 -8.07 4.02
N GLY A 117 7.73 -9.16 3.93
CA GLY A 117 7.08 -9.81 5.06
C GLY A 117 7.48 -11.27 5.16
N ARG A 118 7.68 -11.75 6.38
CA ARG A 118 7.88 -13.17 6.68
C ARG A 118 6.63 -13.71 7.37
N ASP A 119 6.12 -14.85 6.90
CA ASP A 119 5.00 -15.55 7.52
C ASP A 119 5.46 -16.53 8.62
N ALA A 120 4.50 -17.08 9.37
CA ALA A 120 4.77 -18.03 10.45
C ALA A 120 5.43 -19.35 10.02
N LYS A 121 5.35 -19.71 8.74
CA LYS A 121 6.03 -20.90 8.16
C LYS A 121 7.46 -20.56 7.71
N GLY A 122 7.85 -19.29 7.79
CA GLY A 122 9.13 -18.77 7.32
C GLY A 122 9.14 -18.48 5.81
N GLY A 123 7.99 -18.49 5.15
CA GLY A 123 7.85 -18.01 3.77
C GLY A 123 7.99 -16.49 3.71
N TRP A 124 8.52 -16.01 2.59
CA TRP A 124 8.78 -14.59 2.36
C TRP A 124 7.91 -14.05 1.24
N THR A 125 7.40 -12.85 1.42
CA THR A 125 6.74 -12.08 0.37
C THR A 125 7.41 -10.73 0.28
N ALA A 126 7.76 -10.28 -0.93
CA ALA A 126 8.40 -8.98 -1.17
C ALA A 126 7.60 -8.19 -2.20
N LEU A 127 7.35 -6.90 -1.92
CA LEU A 127 6.92 -5.92 -2.90
C LEU A 127 8.16 -5.18 -3.40
N THR A 128 8.50 -5.31 -4.68
CA THR A 128 9.71 -4.76 -5.28
C THR A 128 9.60 -3.25 -5.56
N ILE A 129 10.74 -2.60 -5.81
CA ILE A 129 10.79 -1.19 -6.25
C ILE A 129 10.15 -0.94 -7.62
N ASP A 130 9.85 -1.99 -8.38
CA ASP A 130 9.23 -1.92 -9.70
C ASP A 130 7.71 -2.23 -9.65
N GLY A 131 7.18 -2.54 -8.45
CA GLY A 131 5.76 -2.81 -8.27
C GLY A 131 5.39 -4.27 -8.57
N GLU A 132 6.29 -5.20 -8.32
CA GLU A 132 6.02 -6.64 -8.43
C GLU A 132 5.89 -7.26 -7.04
N VAL A 133 5.02 -8.27 -6.91
CA VAL A 133 4.92 -9.08 -5.70
C VAL A 133 5.54 -10.44 -5.95
N LEU A 134 6.62 -10.73 -5.22
CA LEU A 134 7.37 -11.98 -5.30
C LEU A 134 7.17 -12.78 -4.01
N GLN A 135 7.05 -14.10 -4.13
CA GLN A 135 6.91 -15.02 -3.02
C GLN A 135 8.00 -16.08 -3.07
N PHE A 136 8.62 -16.36 -1.93
CA PHE A 136 9.70 -17.31 -1.79
C PHE A 136 9.44 -18.22 -0.61
N SER A 137 9.79 -19.49 -0.73
CA SER A 137 9.84 -20.40 0.40
C SER A 137 11.03 -20.09 1.30
N ARG A 138 11.00 -20.62 2.54
CA ARG A 138 12.05 -20.40 3.54
C ARG A 138 13.44 -20.78 3.05
N ASP A 139 13.56 -21.88 2.31
CA ASP A 139 14.81 -22.44 1.79
C ASP A 139 15.38 -21.66 0.60
N GLN A 140 14.56 -20.85 -0.07
CA GLN A 140 15.00 -20.00 -1.18
C GLN A 140 15.69 -18.73 -0.72
N VAL A 141 15.55 -18.32 0.56
CA VAL A 141 16.05 -17.04 1.07
C VAL A 141 17.18 -17.25 2.07
N VAL A 142 18.30 -16.59 1.81
CA VAL A 142 19.47 -16.52 2.70
C VAL A 142 19.51 -15.13 3.30
N GLU A 143 18.72 -14.92 4.34
CA GLU A 143 18.83 -13.70 5.12
C GLU A 143 20.14 -13.74 5.94
N PRO A 144 20.98 -12.71 5.88
CA PRO A 144 21.92 -12.48 6.96
C PRO A 144 21.13 -12.28 8.25
N ALA A 145 21.64 -12.76 9.39
CA ALA A 145 21.07 -12.44 10.69
C ALA A 145 21.15 -10.92 10.89
N GLU A 146 20.12 -10.16 10.50
CA GLU A 146 20.09 -8.74 10.78
C GLU A 146 19.89 -8.52 12.28
N ILE A 147 20.83 -7.74 12.79
CA ILE A 147 21.12 -7.40 14.17
C ILE A 147 19.91 -6.71 14.80
N ASN A 148 19.44 -7.27 15.91
CA ASN A 148 18.64 -6.66 16.97
C ASN A 148 17.58 -5.64 16.52
N SER A 149 16.34 -6.12 16.40
CA SER A 149 15.15 -5.35 16.75
C SER A 149 15.23 -4.90 18.23
N GLN A 150 16.01 -3.86 18.52
CA GLN A 150 15.90 -3.17 19.80
C GLN A 150 14.64 -2.32 19.79
N ASN A 151 13.65 -2.78 20.57
CA ASN A 151 12.69 -1.99 21.34
C ASN A 151 12.29 -0.63 20.74
N GLN A 152 11.14 -0.60 20.07
CA GLN A 152 10.23 0.53 20.22
C GLN A 152 9.04 0.10 21.08
N SER A 153 9.30 0.00 22.38
CA SER A 153 8.29 0.20 23.40
C SER A 153 7.61 1.54 23.16
N HIS A 154 6.31 1.50 22.85
CA HIS A 154 5.41 2.65 22.95
C HIS A 154 5.55 3.30 24.33
N PRO A 155 5.77 4.62 24.43
CA PRO A 155 5.25 5.39 25.54
C PRO A 155 3.83 5.84 25.20
N HIS A 156 2.95 5.63 26.17
CA HIS A 156 1.57 6.09 26.26
C HIS A 156 1.39 7.60 26.04
#